data_AF-A0A0Q1APB3-F1
#
_entry.id   AF-A0A0Q1APB3-F1
#
_cell.length_a   1.000
_cell.length_b   1.000
_cell.length_c   1.000
_cell.angle_alpha   90.00
_cell.angle_beta   90.00
_cell.angle_gamma   90.00
#
_symmetry.space_group_name_H-M   'P 1'
#
loop_
_entity.id
_entity.type
_entity.pdbx_description
1 polymer ?
#
loop_
_entity_poly.entity_id
_entity_poly.type
_entity_poly.pdbx_seq_one_letter_code
_entity_poly.pdbx_strand_id
1 'polypeptide(L)'
;MSEFSEKNKKVPDKLRYRNLFLAGCGVGNRVAMLPLNKDEVDITMLKQFTDTLLNINLNPSQITPVMEVKKVLESDHGKIDSKRKMYLIEDFLKTMNKIPDYVQQVSEPQENDWFQFGHYMYDIVTTIIFGNKDCTEVEGKLNTIKQISQKILDDSDLQNKVDEFIDNIRNKKSSIKIMNNCNDIANKVSEYLLT
;
A
#
# COMPACT_ATOMS: atom_id res chain seq x y z
N MET A 1 32.88 -33.14 10.92
CA MET A 1 33.40 -32.91 9.55
C MET A 1 32.26 -33.32 8.63
N SER A 2 31.31 -32.44 8.30
CA SER A 2 31.36 -31.27 7.41
C SER A 2 31.62 -31.64 5.95
N GLU A 3 30.55 -31.59 5.16
CA GLU A 3 30.50 -31.29 3.72
C GLU A 3 29.01 -30.97 3.45
N PHE A 4 28.63 -29.69 3.38
CA PHE A 4 28.40 -28.92 2.15
C PHE A 4 27.50 -29.69 1.14
N SER A 5 26.37 -29.16 0.64
CA SER A 5 26.12 -27.77 0.26
C SER A 5 24.64 -27.37 0.30
N GLU A 6 24.42 -26.14 0.72
CA GLU A 6 23.57 -25.13 0.07
C GLU A 6 22.74 -25.59 -1.14
N LYS A 7 21.40 -25.52 -1.01
CA LYS A 7 20.46 -24.98 -2.02
C LYS A 7 19.02 -25.18 -1.54
N ASN A 8 18.59 -24.29 -0.66
CA ASN A 8 17.17 -23.90 -0.54
C ASN A 8 17.06 -22.47 -0.01
N LYS A 9 18.00 -21.59 -0.41
CA LYS A 9 17.68 -20.16 -0.44
C LYS A 9 16.68 -19.99 -1.57
N LYS A 10 15.38 -20.16 -1.27
CA LYS A 10 14.32 -19.62 -2.13
C LYS A 10 14.60 -18.13 -2.18
N VAL A 11 15.28 -17.71 -3.24
CA VAL A 11 15.32 -16.30 -3.63
C VAL A 11 13.86 -15.88 -3.65
N PRO A 12 13.49 -14.83 -2.92
CA PRO A 12 12.12 -14.40 -2.91
C PRO A 12 11.70 -14.06 -4.33
N ASP A 13 10.51 -14.50 -4.70
CA ASP A 13 9.93 -14.13 -5.98
C ASP A 13 9.73 -12.60 -5.95
N LYS A 14 10.59 -11.83 -6.64
CA LYS A 14 10.53 -10.36 -6.64
C LYS A 14 9.13 -9.87 -7.05
N LEU A 15 8.40 -10.65 -7.84
CA LEU A 15 7.00 -10.39 -8.17
C LEU A 15 6.09 -10.41 -6.93
N ARG A 16 6.31 -11.36 -6.01
CA ARG A 16 5.58 -11.42 -4.74
C ARG A 16 5.88 -10.20 -3.86
N TYR A 17 7.14 -9.77 -3.80
CA TYR A 17 7.52 -8.53 -3.10
C TYR A 17 6.86 -7.30 -3.70
N ARG A 18 6.84 -7.21 -5.02
CA ARG A 18 6.14 -6.14 -5.72
C ARG A 18 4.66 -6.13 -5.39
N ASN A 19 4.01 -7.29 -5.40
CA ASN A 19 2.59 -7.39 -5.06
C ASN A 19 2.33 -7.00 -3.60
N LEU A 20 3.18 -7.42 -2.66
CA LEU A 20 3.06 -7.01 -1.26
C LEU A 20 3.24 -5.51 -1.08
N PHE A 21 4.25 -4.93 -1.73
CA PHE A 21 4.48 -3.49 -1.74
C PHE A 21 3.26 -2.72 -2.28
N LEU A 22 2.75 -3.11 -3.45
CA LEU A 22 1.58 -2.49 -4.08
C LEU A 22 0.30 -2.65 -3.24
N ALA A 23 0.11 -3.81 -2.59
CA ALA A 23 -0.98 -4.00 -1.64
C ALA A 23 -0.83 -3.04 -0.44
N GLY A 24 0.38 -2.87 0.07
CA GLY A 24 0.69 -1.86 1.09
C GLY A 24 0.28 -0.46 0.63
N CYS A 25 0.74 -0.03 -0.55
CA CYS A 25 0.39 1.27 -1.12
C CYS A 25 -1.13 1.47 -1.21
N GLY A 26 -1.88 0.45 -1.66
CA GLY A 26 -3.33 0.50 -1.69
C GLY A 26 -3.95 0.69 -0.30
N VAL A 27 -3.50 -0.06 0.71
CA VAL A 27 -4.01 0.11 2.09
C VAL A 27 -3.73 1.51 2.64
N GLY A 28 -2.53 2.04 2.40
CA GLY A 28 -2.17 3.40 2.79
C GLY A 28 -2.98 4.47 2.05
N ASN A 29 -3.37 4.20 0.80
CA ASN A 29 -4.14 5.12 -0.05
C ASN A 29 -5.67 4.88 -0.01
N ARG A 30 -6.17 4.15 1.00
CA ARG A 30 -7.58 3.72 1.10
C ARG A 30 -8.60 4.85 0.96
N VAL A 31 -8.29 6.04 1.46
CA VAL A 31 -9.20 7.20 1.39
C VAL A 31 -9.37 7.70 -0.05
N ALA A 32 -8.30 7.69 -0.85
CA ALA A 32 -8.36 8.08 -2.26
C ALA A 32 -9.12 7.06 -3.12
N MET A 33 -9.17 5.80 -2.68
CA MET A 33 -9.94 4.73 -3.33
C MET A 33 -11.40 4.63 -2.87
N LEU A 34 -11.87 5.56 -2.02
CA LEU A 34 -13.25 5.55 -1.56
C LEU A 34 -14.24 5.76 -2.72
N PRO A 35 -15.37 5.05 -2.75
CA PRO A 35 -16.35 5.08 -3.85
C PRO A 35 -17.24 6.34 -3.88
N LEU A 36 -16.70 7.53 -3.61
CA LEU A 36 -17.54 8.70 -3.26
C LEU A 36 -18.01 9.58 -4.42
N ASN A 37 -17.35 9.63 -5.58
CA ASN A 37 -17.79 10.47 -6.72
C ASN A 37 -18.08 9.67 -7.99
N LYS A 38 -19.36 9.60 -8.36
CA LYS A 38 -19.83 8.91 -9.59
C LYS A 38 -19.33 9.56 -10.89
N ASP A 39 -18.91 10.81 -10.85
CA ASP A 39 -18.67 11.57 -12.08
C ASP A 39 -17.27 11.37 -12.69
N GLU A 40 -16.33 10.76 -11.95
CA GLU A 40 -14.98 10.43 -12.43
C GLU A 40 -14.42 9.20 -11.70
N VAL A 41 -15.13 8.06 -11.74
CA VAL A 41 -14.61 6.86 -11.08
C VAL A 41 -13.55 6.20 -11.97
N ASP A 42 -12.31 6.69 -11.90
CA ASP A 42 -11.17 5.88 -12.32
C ASP A 42 -11.01 4.70 -11.35
N ILE A 43 -11.61 3.56 -11.70
CA ILE A 43 -11.53 2.32 -10.93
C ILE A 43 -10.20 1.57 -11.12
N THR A 44 -9.28 2.08 -11.94
CA THR A 44 -8.04 1.37 -12.29
C THR A 44 -7.23 1.03 -11.06
N MET A 45 -7.09 1.97 -10.12
CA MET A 45 -6.36 1.77 -8.88
C MET A 45 -7.01 0.69 -8.00
N LEU A 46 -8.34 0.71 -7.85
CA LEU A 46 -9.07 -0.29 -7.08
C LEU A 46 -8.98 -1.68 -7.72
N LYS A 47 -9.04 -1.75 -9.06
CA LYS A 47 -8.88 -2.99 -9.82
C LYS A 47 -7.50 -3.58 -9.58
N GLN A 48 -6.44 -2.81 -9.81
CA GLN A 48 -5.05 -3.22 -9.57
C GLN A 48 -4.85 -3.68 -8.12
N PHE A 49 -5.41 -2.96 -7.16
CA PHE A 49 -5.34 -3.33 -5.75
C PHE A 49 -6.00 -4.68 -5.47
N THR A 50 -7.25 -4.90 -5.91
CA THR A 50 -7.92 -6.19 -5.72
C THR A 50 -7.19 -7.36 -6.37
N ASP A 51 -6.68 -7.17 -7.58
CA ASP A 51 -5.91 -8.20 -8.30
C ASP A 51 -4.61 -8.51 -7.53
N THR A 52 -3.98 -7.49 -6.95
CA THR A 52 -2.79 -7.63 -6.12
C THR A 52 -3.06 -8.41 -4.82
N LEU A 53 -4.18 -8.13 -4.13
CA LEU A 53 -4.58 -8.87 -2.91
C LEU A 53 -4.79 -10.36 -3.18
N LEU A 54 -5.37 -10.71 -4.34
CA LEU A 54 -5.53 -12.09 -4.76
C LEU A 54 -4.18 -12.74 -5.07
N ASN A 55 -3.27 -12.02 -5.73
CA ASN A 55 -1.94 -12.53 -6.07
C ASN A 55 -1.01 -12.74 -4.87
N ILE A 56 -1.27 -12.11 -3.71
CA ILE A 56 -0.54 -12.39 -2.46
C ILE A 56 -1.16 -13.53 -1.64
N ASN A 57 -2.19 -14.20 -2.17
CA ASN A 57 -2.92 -15.32 -1.58
C ASN A 57 -3.80 -14.95 -0.37
N LEU A 58 -4.37 -13.74 -0.33
CA LEU A 58 -5.46 -13.48 0.62
C LEU A 58 -6.71 -14.27 0.23
N ASN A 59 -7.42 -14.77 1.24
CA ASN A 59 -8.67 -15.49 1.00
C ASN A 59 -9.70 -14.50 0.44
N PRO A 60 -10.40 -14.82 -0.67
CA PRO A 60 -11.46 -13.96 -1.21
C PRO A 60 -12.48 -13.52 -0.16
N SER A 61 -12.82 -14.39 0.80
CA SER A 61 -13.78 -14.05 1.88
C SER A 61 -13.30 -12.94 2.81
N GLN A 62 -11.98 -12.77 2.96
CA GLN A 62 -11.37 -11.71 3.78
C GLN A 62 -11.46 -10.35 3.10
N ILE A 63 -11.56 -10.32 1.76
CA ILE A 63 -11.54 -9.09 0.96
C ILE A 63 -12.88 -8.85 0.22
N THR A 64 -13.90 -9.66 0.49
CA THR A 64 -15.24 -9.55 -0.14
C THR A 64 -15.76 -8.12 -0.16
N PRO A 65 -15.72 -7.34 0.94
CA PRO A 65 -16.24 -5.97 0.89
C PRO A 65 -15.49 -5.05 -0.09
N VAL A 66 -14.18 -5.24 -0.28
CA VAL A 66 -13.39 -4.50 -1.28
C VAL A 66 -13.80 -4.91 -2.69
N MET A 67 -14.00 -6.21 -2.92
CA MET A 67 -14.46 -6.74 -4.21
C MET A 67 -15.90 -6.30 -4.54
N GLU A 68 -16.77 -6.18 -3.53
CA GLU A 68 -18.13 -5.67 -3.70
C GLU A 68 -18.15 -4.21 -4.11
N VAL A 69 -17.29 -3.37 -3.51
CA VAL A 69 -17.12 -1.98 -3.96
C VAL A 69 -16.67 -1.93 -5.42
N LYS A 70 -15.64 -2.70 -5.79
CA LYS A 70 -15.17 -2.79 -7.19
C LYS A 70 -16.32 -3.17 -8.13
N LYS A 71 -17.06 -4.22 -7.80
CA LYS A 71 -18.19 -4.71 -8.61
C LYS A 71 -19.28 -3.65 -8.76
N VAL A 72 -19.62 -2.96 -7.69
CA VAL A 72 -20.63 -1.90 -7.70
C VAL A 72 -20.21 -0.77 -8.63
N LEU A 73 -18.96 -0.31 -8.53
CA LEU A 73 -18.41 0.75 -9.39
C LEU A 73 -18.28 0.30 -10.87
N GLU A 74 -17.96 -0.97 -11.13
CA GLU A 74 -17.92 -1.56 -12.49
C GLU A 74 -19.32 -1.67 -13.12
N SER A 75 -20.36 -1.85 -12.30
CA SER A 75 -21.72 -2.15 -12.76
C SER A 75 -22.61 -0.92 -13.03
N ASP A 76 -22.12 0.29 -12.76
CA ASP A 76 -23.02 1.42 -12.48
C ASP A 76 -23.59 2.12 -13.74
N HIS A 77 -24.72 1.57 -14.20
CA HIS A 77 -25.77 2.23 -14.97
C HIS A 77 -26.99 2.65 -14.09
N GLY A 78 -26.86 2.78 -12.76
CA GLY A 78 -27.99 3.02 -11.85
C GLY A 78 -27.64 3.60 -10.46
N LYS A 79 -28.32 4.69 -10.08
CA LYS A 79 -28.16 5.40 -8.79
C LYS A 79 -28.13 4.45 -7.58
N ILE A 80 -26.97 4.35 -6.91
CA ILE A 80 -26.85 3.72 -5.59
C ILE A 80 -27.52 4.66 -4.59
N ASP A 81 -28.47 4.14 -3.80
CA ASP A 81 -29.11 4.94 -2.74
C ASP A 81 -28.11 5.29 -1.62
N SER A 82 -28.41 6.35 -0.87
CA SER A 82 -27.49 6.89 0.15
C SER A 82 -27.18 5.91 1.27
N LYS A 83 -28.16 5.09 1.71
CA LYS A 83 -27.96 4.10 2.78
C LYS A 83 -27.00 3.02 2.33
N ARG A 84 -27.24 2.44 1.14
CA ARG A 84 -26.35 1.43 0.56
C ARG A 84 -24.94 1.97 0.36
N LYS A 85 -24.80 3.24 -0.05
CA LYS A 85 -23.50 3.90 -0.21
C LYS A 85 -22.73 3.99 1.12
N MET A 86 -23.41 4.34 2.22
CA MET A 86 -22.81 4.39 3.56
C MET A 86 -22.34 3.01 4.02
N TYR A 87 -23.15 1.96 3.86
CA TYR A 87 -22.77 0.59 4.22
C TYR A 87 -21.52 0.13 3.45
N LEU A 88 -21.46 0.39 2.14
CA LEU A 88 -20.31 0.04 1.31
C LEU A 88 -19.02 0.74 1.78
N ILE A 89 -19.11 2.02 2.15
CA ILE A 89 -17.95 2.78 2.65
C ILE A 89 -17.47 2.22 3.99
N GLU A 90 -18.40 1.93 4.91
CA GLU A 90 -18.06 1.38 6.22
C GLU A 90 -17.38 0.02 6.10
N ASP A 91 -17.95 -0.91 5.34
CA ASP A 91 -17.41 -2.25 5.21
C ASP A 91 -16.09 -2.26 4.43
N PHE A 92 -15.94 -1.37 3.44
CA PHE A 92 -14.66 -1.12 2.79
C PHE A 92 -13.60 -0.68 3.79
N LEU A 93 -13.84 0.40 4.55
CA LEU A 93 -12.85 0.92 5.50
C LEU A 93 -12.51 -0.09 6.60
N LYS A 94 -13.51 -0.79 7.14
CA LYS A 94 -13.30 -1.88 8.11
C LYS A 94 -12.41 -2.98 7.55
N THR A 95 -12.61 -3.34 6.28
CA THR A 95 -11.81 -4.38 5.63
C THR A 95 -10.39 -3.90 5.36
N MET A 96 -10.22 -2.69 4.83
CA MET A 96 -8.91 -2.08 4.58
C MET A 96 -8.05 -2.04 5.85
N ASN A 97 -8.66 -1.76 7.01
CA ASN A 97 -7.97 -1.76 8.30
C ASN A 97 -7.54 -3.16 8.78
N LYS A 98 -8.18 -4.24 8.31
CA LYS A 98 -7.83 -5.63 8.66
C LYS A 98 -6.83 -6.27 7.71
N ILE A 99 -6.65 -5.73 6.50
CA ILE A 99 -5.71 -6.27 5.52
C ILE A 99 -4.28 -6.40 6.08
N PRO A 100 -3.73 -5.43 6.85
CA PRO A 100 -2.42 -5.60 7.49
C PRO A 100 -2.30 -6.89 8.31
N ASP A 101 -3.32 -7.19 9.13
CA ASP A 101 -3.34 -8.41 9.95
C ASP A 101 -3.40 -9.67 9.08
N TYR A 102 -4.19 -9.64 8.00
CA TYR A 102 -4.29 -10.77 7.07
C TYR A 102 -2.99 -11.00 6.30
N VAL A 103 -2.34 -9.93 5.85
CA VAL A 103 -1.04 -10.04 5.16
C VAL A 103 0.00 -10.63 6.11
N GLN A 104 0.08 -10.13 7.35
CA GLN A 104 1.01 -10.62 8.36
C GLN A 104 0.86 -12.14 8.62
N GLN A 105 -0.36 -12.68 8.54
CA GLN A 105 -0.63 -14.11 8.71
C GLN A 105 -0.13 -14.98 7.54
N VAL A 106 -0.03 -14.42 6.34
CA VAL A 106 0.32 -15.17 5.12
C VAL A 106 1.69 -14.81 4.54
N SER A 107 2.41 -13.89 5.19
CA SER A 107 3.69 -13.37 4.73
C SER A 107 4.83 -13.73 5.68
N GLU A 108 5.99 -14.07 5.12
CA GLU A 108 7.24 -14.14 5.88
C GLU A 108 7.68 -12.75 6.38
N PRO A 109 8.59 -12.64 7.37
CA PRO A 109 9.00 -11.34 7.92
C PRO A 109 9.48 -10.33 6.87
N GLN A 110 10.31 -10.76 5.91
CA GLN A 110 10.80 -9.89 4.84
C GLN A 110 9.71 -9.50 3.83
N GLU A 111 8.72 -10.36 3.62
CA GLU A 111 7.54 -10.07 2.80
C GLU A 111 6.67 -8.98 3.44
N ASN A 112 6.48 -9.10 4.75
CA ASN A 112 5.75 -8.10 5.53
C ASN A 112 6.45 -6.74 5.53
N ASP A 113 7.79 -6.70 5.51
CA ASP A 113 8.54 -5.44 5.38
C ASP A 113 8.17 -4.69 4.10
N TRP A 114 8.07 -5.38 2.96
CA TRP A 114 7.64 -4.76 1.68
C TRP A 114 6.23 -4.19 1.75
N PHE A 115 5.31 -4.94 2.37
CA PHE A 115 3.94 -4.46 2.58
C PHE A 115 3.91 -3.23 3.49
N GLN A 116 4.60 -3.26 4.63
CA GLN A 116 4.66 -2.15 5.59
C GLN A 116 5.30 -0.91 4.98
N PHE A 117 6.33 -1.08 4.15
CA PHE A 117 6.98 0.03 3.45
C PHE A 117 5.98 0.79 2.56
N GLY A 118 5.26 0.08 1.69
CA GLY A 118 4.24 0.70 0.83
C GLY A 118 3.07 1.28 1.63
N HIS A 119 2.64 0.59 2.69
CA HIS A 119 1.55 1.02 3.56
C HIS A 119 1.85 2.33 4.26
N TYR A 120 2.97 2.43 4.97
CA TYR A 120 3.28 3.64 5.74
C TYR A 120 3.58 4.84 4.86
N MET A 121 4.20 4.64 3.69
CA MET A 121 4.42 5.74 2.74
C MET A 121 3.11 6.44 2.36
N TYR A 122 2.11 5.67 1.92
CA TYR A 122 0.83 6.25 1.49
C TYR A 122 -0.07 6.65 2.66
N ASP A 123 0.01 5.97 3.80
CA ASP A 123 -0.76 6.34 4.98
C ASP A 123 -0.32 7.69 5.56
N ILE A 124 0.98 8.01 5.51
CA ILE A 124 1.47 9.37 5.86
C ILE A 124 0.97 10.40 4.85
N VAL A 125 1.05 10.11 3.55
CA VAL A 125 0.57 11.03 2.50
C VAL A 125 -0.91 11.34 2.70
N THR A 126 -1.76 10.34 2.92
CA THR A 126 -3.19 10.55 3.17
C THR A 126 -3.41 11.32 4.47
N THR A 127 -2.70 10.99 5.54
CA THR A 127 -2.75 11.74 6.81
C THR A 127 -2.43 13.23 6.62
N ILE A 128 -1.39 13.56 5.85
CA ILE A 128 -0.98 14.94 5.57
C ILE A 128 -2.02 15.67 4.71
N ILE A 129 -2.53 15.03 3.65
CA ILE A 129 -3.51 15.62 2.73
C ILE A 129 -4.83 15.92 3.44
N PHE A 130 -5.32 14.98 4.26
CA PHE A 130 -6.60 15.10 4.96
C PHE A 130 -6.49 15.82 6.31
N GLY A 131 -5.31 16.33 6.67
CA GLY A 131 -5.14 17.29 7.76
C GLY A 131 -5.22 16.71 9.18
N ASN A 132 -5.08 15.39 9.34
CA ASN A 132 -5.07 14.76 10.65
C ASN A 132 -3.64 14.85 11.23
N LYS A 133 -3.38 15.88 12.06
CA LYS A 133 -2.01 16.26 12.48
C LYS A 133 -1.60 15.63 13.81
N ASP A 134 -1.70 14.31 13.97
CA ASP A 134 -0.95 13.68 15.06
C ASP A 134 0.53 13.54 14.66
N CYS A 135 1.32 14.53 15.05
CA CYS A 135 2.73 14.61 14.69
C CYS A 135 3.56 13.45 15.25
N THR A 136 3.13 12.81 16.35
CA THR A 136 3.88 11.71 16.95
C THR A 136 3.71 10.41 16.17
N GLU A 137 2.50 10.15 15.67
CA GLU A 137 2.21 8.98 14.83
C GLU A 137 2.96 9.06 13.48
N VAL A 138 3.02 10.25 12.87
CA VAL A 138 3.75 10.47 11.60
C VAL A 138 5.25 10.21 11.79
N GLU A 139 5.87 10.75 12.85
CA GLU A 139 7.30 10.57 13.09
C GLU A 139 7.67 9.10 13.36
N GLY A 140 6.81 8.38 14.10
CA GLY A 140 6.95 6.93 14.28
C GLY A 140 7.01 6.19 12.94
N LYS A 141 6.04 6.46 12.04
CA LYS A 141 5.99 5.85 10.71
C LYS A 141 7.19 6.24 9.83
N LEU A 142 7.67 7.48 9.89
CA LEU A 142 8.88 7.90 9.16
C LEU A 142 10.12 7.10 9.58
N ASN A 143 10.29 6.89 10.89
CA ASN A 143 11.40 6.09 11.40
C ASN A 143 11.29 4.62 10.97
N THR A 144 10.08 4.04 10.99
CA THR A 144 9.84 2.70 10.48
C THR A 144 10.13 2.58 8.98
N ILE A 145 9.69 3.55 8.16
CA ILE A 145 10.03 3.62 6.73
C ILE A 145 11.54 3.62 6.53
N LYS A 146 12.28 4.44 7.28
CA LYS A 146 13.74 4.52 7.17
C LYS A 146 14.39 3.17 7.49
N GLN A 147 14.03 2.56 8.61
CA GLN A 147 14.58 1.26 9.04
C GLN A 147 14.26 0.15 8.03
N ILE A 148 13.01 0.07 7.57
CA ILE A 148 12.58 -0.93 6.59
C ILE A 148 13.32 -0.72 5.26
N SER A 149 13.38 0.52 4.75
CA SER A 149 14.05 0.82 3.48
C SER A 149 15.51 0.40 3.49
N GLN A 150 16.25 0.66 4.59
CA GLN A 150 17.65 0.24 4.75
C GLN A 150 17.82 -1.28 4.79
N LYS A 151 16.77 -2.03 5.17
CA LYS A 151 16.79 -3.49 5.23
C LYS A 151 16.47 -4.13 3.88
N ILE A 152 15.53 -3.55 3.13
CA ILE A 152 14.98 -4.18 1.92
C ILE A 152 15.51 -3.61 0.61
N LEU A 153 16.08 -2.40 0.63
CA LEU A 153 16.66 -1.74 -0.54
C LEU A 153 18.18 -1.82 -0.49
N ASP A 154 18.78 -2.32 -1.57
CA ASP A 154 20.23 -2.25 -1.82
C ASP A 154 20.60 -1.15 -2.84
N ASP A 155 19.62 -0.53 -3.48
CA ASP A 155 19.78 0.56 -4.44
C ASP A 155 19.96 1.91 -3.71
N SER A 156 21.14 2.52 -3.88
CA SER A 156 21.49 3.79 -3.24
C SER A 156 20.66 4.98 -3.73
N ASP A 157 20.28 5.00 -5.01
CA ASP A 157 19.49 6.09 -5.58
C ASP A 157 18.05 6.05 -5.06
N LEU A 158 17.51 4.84 -4.89
CA LEU A 158 16.20 4.64 -4.29
C LEU A 158 16.22 4.96 -2.80
N GLN A 159 17.27 4.57 -2.09
CA GLN A 159 17.45 4.95 -0.69
C GLN A 159 17.53 6.47 -0.51
N ASN A 160 18.27 7.18 -1.40
CA ASN A 160 18.33 8.64 -1.39
C ASN A 160 16.96 9.30 -1.60
N LYS A 161 16.09 8.69 -2.42
CA LYS A 161 14.73 9.19 -2.64
C LYS A 161 13.83 9.00 -1.42
N VAL A 162 13.97 7.87 -0.71
CA VAL A 162 13.28 7.65 0.56
C VAL A 162 13.71 8.70 1.59
N ASP A 163 15.00 9.03 1.62
CA ASP A 163 15.53 10.04 2.54
C ASP A 163 15.00 11.43 2.18
N GLU A 164 14.95 11.77 0.89
CA GLU A 164 14.33 13.01 0.41
C GLU A 164 12.84 13.08 0.80
N PHE A 165 12.10 11.98 0.74
CA PHE A 165 10.70 11.92 1.14
C PHE A 165 10.53 12.21 2.63
N ILE A 166 11.34 11.57 3.48
CA ILE A 166 11.33 11.81 4.93
C ILE A 166 11.67 13.28 5.22
N ASP A 167 12.70 13.82 4.57
CA ASP A 167 13.11 15.21 4.75
C ASP A 167 12.06 16.20 4.24
N ASN A 168 11.37 15.90 3.13
CA ASN A 168 10.29 16.72 2.61
C ASN A 168 9.13 16.81 3.62
N ILE A 169 8.84 15.72 4.34
CA ILE A 169 7.80 15.69 5.39
C ILE A 169 8.25 16.45 6.63
N ARG A 170 9.44 16.17 7.16
CA ARG A 170 9.99 16.84 8.35
C ARG A 170 10.13 18.35 8.15
N ASN A 171 10.51 18.76 6.94
CA ASN A 171 10.61 20.17 6.55
C ASN A 171 9.28 20.79 6.09
N LYS A 172 8.15 20.09 6.29
CA LYS A 172 6.78 20.57 6.01
C LYS A 172 6.63 21.15 4.60
N LYS A 173 7.21 20.47 3.60
CA LYS A 173 7.02 20.83 2.19
C LYS A 173 5.54 20.68 1.82
N SER A 174 5.15 21.26 0.69
CA SER A 174 3.76 21.18 0.23
C SER A 174 3.30 19.73 0.07
N SER A 175 2.02 19.46 0.36
CA SER A 175 1.41 18.14 0.19
C SER A 175 1.58 17.60 -1.24
N ILE A 176 1.52 18.48 -2.24
CA ILE A 176 1.79 18.14 -3.65
C ILE A 176 3.21 17.60 -3.83
N LYS A 177 4.22 18.26 -3.26
CA LYS A 177 5.61 17.80 -3.38
C LYS A 177 5.80 16.44 -2.71
N ILE A 178 5.23 16.26 -1.52
CA ILE A 178 5.29 15.00 -0.77
C ILE A 178 4.61 13.86 -1.55
N MET A 179 3.42 14.11 -2.10
CA MET A 179 2.69 13.14 -2.91
C MET A 179 3.45 12.76 -4.19
N ASN A 180 4.00 13.74 -4.92
CA ASN A 180 4.77 13.47 -6.13
C ASN A 180 6.03 12.62 -5.83
N ASN A 181 6.72 12.93 -4.74
CA ASN A 181 7.89 12.16 -4.32
C ASN A 181 7.52 10.73 -3.89
N CYS A 182 6.40 10.54 -3.18
CA CYS A 182 5.87 9.22 -2.83
C CYS A 182 5.57 8.39 -4.08
N ASN A 183 4.87 8.97 -5.07
CA ASN A 183 4.55 8.31 -6.33
C ASN A 183 5.81 7.93 -7.13
N ASP A 184 6.81 8.80 -7.18
CA ASP A 184 8.09 8.52 -7.84
C ASP A 184 8.82 7.33 -7.18
N ILE A 185 8.86 7.29 -5.85
CA ILE A 185 9.42 6.14 -5.11
C ILE A 185 8.63 4.87 -5.43
N ALA A 186 7.29 4.91 -5.40
CA ALA A 186 6.46 3.74 -5.65
C ALA A 186 6.65 3.16 -7.06
N ASN A 187 6.80 4.03 -8.07
CA ASN A 187 7.13 3.62 -9.43
C ASN A 187 8.51 2.96 -9.51
N LYS A 188 9.53 3.59 -8.93
CA LYS A 188 10.91 3.07 -8.94
C LYS A 188 11.06 1.76 -8.18
N VAL A 189 10.40 1.61 -7.04
CA VAL A 189 10.33 0.33 -6.29
C VAL A 189 9.69 -0.74 -7.17
N SER A 190 8.59 -0.41 -7.83
CA SER A 190 7.89 -1.35 -8.71
C SER A 190 8.75 -1.79 -9.90
N GLU A 191 9.57 -0.90 -10.45
CA GLU A 191 10.54 -1.18 -11.52
C GLU A 191 11.72 -2.02 -11.00
N TYR A 192 12.30 -1.63 -9.87
CA TYR A 192 13.39 -2.34 -9.20
C TYR A 192 13.06 -3.82 -8.90
N LEU A 193 11.79 -4.10 -8.56
CA LEU A 193 11.30 -5.46 -8.30
C LEU A 193 10.92 -6.24 -9.57
N LEU A 194 11.04 -5.65 -10.76
CA LEU A 194 10.84 -6.33 -12.05
C LEU A 194 12.14 -6.64 -12.80
N THR A 195 13.25 -6.01 -12.42
CA THR A 195 14.61 -6.25 -12.94
C THR A 195 15.35 -7.30 -12.13
#